data_AF-A0A934JSF4-F1
#
_entry.id   AF-A0A934JSF4-F1
#
_cell.length_a   1.000
_cell.length_b   1.000
_cell.length_c   1.000
_cell.angle_alpha   90.00
_cell.angle_beta   90.00
_cell.angle_gamma   90.00
#
_symmetry.space_group_name_H-M   'P 1'
#
loop_
_entity.id
_entity.type
_entity.pdbx_description
1 polymer ?
#
loop_
_entity_poly.entity_id
_entity_poly.type
_entity_poly.pdbx_seq_one_letter_code
_entity_poly.pdbx_strand_id
1 'polypeptide(L)'
;MRKACIDLNDTLKIASLLGGDLGGGKCLHTVNLLDGSNQMKMLNLSTNPSIKEPTPEEWAAALNQCLDKAEELKYEVSRVRGRSLTES
;
A
#
# COMPACT_ATOMS: atom_id res chain seq x y z
N MET A 1 7.50 -2.65 -21.35
CA MET A 1 6.46 -2.59 -20.30
C MET A 1 6.32 -1.15 -19.81
N ARG A 2 5.13 -0.76 -19.36
CA ARG A 2 4.93 0.57 -18.73
C ARG A 2 5.56 0.54 -17.33
N LYS A 3 6.17 1.65 -16.89
CA LYS A 3 6.79 1.74 -15.55
C LYS A 3 5.80 2.27 -14.51
N ALA A 4 5.95 1.82 -13.28
CA ALA A 4 5.21 2.32 -12.12
C ALA A 4 6.11 2.40 -10.88
N CYS A 5 5.67 3.21 -9.92
CA CYS A 5 6.24 3.32 -8.58
C CYS A 5 5.15 2.95 -7.57
N ILE A 6 5.52 2.29 -6.49
CA ILE A 6 4.64 2.14 -5.32
C ILE A 6 5.08 3.14 -4.26
N ASP A 7 4.14 3.85 -3.66
CA ASP A 7 4.36 4.79 -2.55
C ASP A 7 3.63 4.30 -1.31
N LEU A 8 4.39 3.91 -0.28
CA LEU A 8 3.85 3.63 1.05
C LEU A 8 3.92 4.94 1.86
N ASN A 9 2.76 5.55 2.10
CA ASN A 9 2.65 6.87 2.70
C ASN A 9 2.14 6.76 4.14
N ASP A 10 3.06 6.90 5.09
CA ASP A 10 2.76 6.77 6.50
C ASP A 10 1.92 7.93 7.07
N THR A 11 1.96 9.12 6.47
CA THR A 11 1.12 10.23 6.95
C THR A 11 -0.35 9.99 6.62
N LEU A 12 -0.63 9.45 5.43
CA LEU A 12 -1.99 9.19 4.95
C LEU A 12 -2.46 7.76 5.26
N LYS A 13 -1.55 6.89 5.71
CA LYS A 13 -1.79 5.46 5.95
C LYS A 13 -2.37 4.76 4.72
N ILE A 14 -1.75 5.01 3.56
CA ILE A 14 -2.13 4.42 2.27
C ILE A 14 -0.92 3.81 1.56
N ALA A 15 -1.18 2.80 0.75
CA ALA A 15 -0.26 2.33 -0.28
C ALA A 15 -0.83 2.68 -1.66
N SER A 16 -0.06 3.34 -2.53
CA SER A 16 -0.52 3.74 -3.85
C SER A 16 0.39 3.22 -4.95
N LEU A 17 -0.22 2.61 -5.97
CA LEU A 17 0.43 2.31 -7.25
C LEU A 17 0.30 3.52 -8.17
N LEU A 18 1.42 4.13 -8.51
CA LEU A 18 1.50 5.34 -9.32
C LEU A 18 2.14 5.02 -10.66
N GLY A 19 1.51 5.44 -11.75
CA GLY A 19 2.08 5.32 -13.09
C GLY A 19 3.33 6.20 -13.23
N GLY A 20 4.30 5.71 -14.00
CA GLY A 20 5.57 6.39 -14.23
C GLY A 20 6.64 6.02 -13.20
N ASP A 21 7.89 6.06 -13.66
CA ASP A 21 9.06 5.56 -12.95
C ASP A 21 9.33 6.28 -11.61
N LEU A 22 8.95 7.56 -11.54
CA LEU A 22 9.14 8.43 -10.37
C LEU A 22 7.83 8.74 -9.64
N GLY A 23 6.72 8.07 -9.99
CA GLY A 23 5.42 8.27 -9.34
C GLY A 23 4.74 9.62 -9.64
N GLY A 24 5.19 10.36 -10.67
CA GLY A 24 4.58 11.62 -11.09
C GLY A 24 3.39 11.47 -12.04
N GLY A 25 3.02 10.24 -12.41
CA GLY A 25 1.90 9.96 -13.30
C GLY A 25 0.58 9.72 -12.55
N LYS A 26 -0.39 9.13 -13.26
CA LYS A 26 -1.72 8.84 -12.73
C LYS A 26 -1.66 7.82 -11.58
N CYS A 27 -2.45 8.03 -10.53
CA CYS A 27 -2.72 6.99 -9.53
C CYS A 27 -3.56 5.86 -10.14
N LEU A 28 -3.02 4.64 -10.12
CA LEU A 28 -3.61 3.44 -10.73
C LEU A 28 -4.40 2.62 -9.72
N HIS A 29 -3.97 2.59 -8.46
CA HIS A 29 -4.61 1.86 -7.37
C HIS A 29 -4.17 2.44 -6.02
N THR A 30 -5.06 2.39 -5.03
CA THR A 30 -4.78 2.80 -3.65
C THR A 30 -5.41 1.81 -2.68
N VAL A 31 -4.62 1.37 -1.71
CA VAL A 31 -5.06 0.58 -0.56
C VAL A 31 -5.07 1.51 0.66
N ASN A 32 -6.22 1.65 1.31
CA ASN A 32 -6.36 2.41 2.54
C ASN A 32 -6.16 1.49 3.75
N LEU A 33 -5.12 1.72 4.55
CA LEU A 33 -4.82 0.87 5.71
C LEU A 33 -5.68 1.20 6.93
N LEU A 34 -6.39 2.33 6.93
CA LEU A 34 -7.34 2.71 7.98
C LEU A 34 -8.76 2.21 7.70
N ASP A 35 -9.08 1.86 6.47
CA ASP A 35 -10.38 1.27 6.16
C ASP A 35 -10.48 -0.15 6.76
N GLY A 36 -11.65 -0.48 7.30
CA GLY A 36 -11.94 -1.75 7.98
C GLY A 36 -12.04 -2.95 7.03
N SER A 37 -11.88 -2.72 5.73
CA SER A 37 -12.12 -3.66 4.64
C SER A 37 -10.93 -4.58 4.32
N ASN A 38 -9.73 -4.32 4.86
CA ASN A 38 -8.64 -5.29 4.81
C ASN A 38 -8.99 -6.48 5.71
N GLN A 39 -9.16 -7.68 5.13
CA GLN A 39 -9.64 -8.90 5.81
C GLN A 39 -8.93 -9.24 7.13
N MET A 40 -7.69 -8.78 7.34
CA MET A 40 -6.97 -8.95 8.62
C MET A 40 -7.55 -8.17 9.80
N LYS A 41 -8.34 -7.11 9.59
CA LYS A 41 -8.91 -6.30 10.69
C LYS A 41 -10.05 -6.97 11.45
N MET A 42 -10.67 -8.01 10.89
CA MET A 42 -11.84 -8.64 11.53
C MET A 42 -11.48 -9.49 12.76
N LEU A 43 -10.19 -9.76 13.01
CA LEU A 43 -9.74 -10.64 14.09
C LEU A 43 -9.27 -9.90 15.36
N ASN A 44 -9.12 -8.56 15.35
CA ASN A 44 -8.55 -7.81 16.48
C ASN A 44 -9.34 -6.54 16.84
N LEU A 45 -10.67 -6.61 16.87
CA LEU A 45 -11.52 -5.51 17.33
C LEU A 45 -11.68 -5.55 18.86
N SER A 46 -10.69 -5.00 19.57
CA SER A 46 -10.83 -4.57 20.96
C SER A 46 -10.82 -3.04 21.03
N THR A 47 -12.01 -2.47 21.15
CA THR A 47 -12.39 -1.16 21.73
C THR A 47 -11.26 -0.15 22.05
N ASN A 48 -10.83 0.64 21.07
CA ASN A 48 -10.33 2.02 21.26
C ASN A 48 -10.21 2.77 19.91
N PRO A 49 -10.82 3.95 19.67
CA PRO A 49 -10.56 4.76 18.47
C PRO A 49 -9.28 5.58 18.65
N SER A 50 -8.18 4.92 19.00
CA SER A 50 -6.84 5.49 18.79
C SER A 50 -6.52 5.26 17.31
N ILE A 51 -5.98 6.25 16.61
CA ILE A 51 -5.52 6.11 15.22
C ILE A 51 -4.53 4.95 15.22
N LYS A 52 -4.99 3.76 14.81
CA LYS A 52 -4.17 2.55 14.88
C LYS A 52 -3.10 2.70 13.80
N GLU A 53 -1.85 2.81 14.23
CA GLU A 53 -0.69 2.71 13.37
C GLU A 53 -0.67 1.32 12.70
N PRO A 54 -0.65 1.23 11.36
CA PRO A 54 -0.62 -0.05 10.69
C PRO A 54 0.66 -0.81 11.03
N THR A 55 0.53 -2.11 11.26
CA THR A 55 1.68 -2.96 11.56
C THR A 55 2.53 -3.21 10.30
N PRO A 56 3.81 -3.62 10.43
CA PRO A 56 4.63 -3.99 9.28
C PRO A 56 3.97 -5.03 8.37
N GLU A 57 3.20 -5.97 8.95
CA GLU A 57 2.44 -6.97 8.20
C GLU A 57 1.27 -6.36 7.42
N GLU A 58 0.56 -5.37 8.00
CA GLU A 58 -0.50 -4.64 7.31
C GLU A 58 0.08 -3.82 6.14
N TRP A 59 1.26 -3.24 6.30
CA TRP A 59 2.01 -2.57 5.24
C TRP A 59 2.47 -3.54 4.14
N ALA A 60 3.00 -4.70 4.51
CA ALA A 60 3.43 -5.73 3.57
C ALA A 60 2.24 -6.27 2.75
N ALA A 61 1.08 -6.47 3.38
CA ALA A 61 -0.14 -6.87 2.69
C ALA A 61 -0.61 -5.81 1.68
N ALA A 62 -0.58 -4.52 2.06
CA ALA A 62 -0.95 -3.43 1.16
C ALA A 62 0.03 -3.27 -0.02
N LEU A 63 1.32 -3.48 0.22
CA LEU A 63 2.36 -3.53 -0.82
C LEU A 63 2.08 -4.66 -1.83
N ASN A 64 1.78 -5.87 -1.34
CA ASN A 64 1.49 -7.00 -2.20
C ASN A 64 0.25 -6.77 -3.07
N GLN A 65 -0.82 -6.19 -2.52
CA GLN A 65 -1.99 -5.79 -3.33
C GLN A 65 -1.63 -4.82 -4.46
N CYS A 66 -0.72 -3.87 -4.21
CA CYS A 66 -0.23 -2.96 -5.24
C CYS A 66 0.64 -3.67 -6.30
N LEU A 67 1.43 -4.67 -5.90
CA LEU A 67 2.24 -5.50 -6.81
C LEU A 67 1.35 -6.37 -7.71
N ASP A 68 0.37 -7.06 -7.13
CA ASP A 68 -0.60 -7.88 -7.86
C ASP A 68 -1.38 -7.02 -8.87
N LYS A 69 -1.79 -5.81 -8.45
CA LYS A 69 -2.47 -4.87 -9.34
C LYS A 69 -1.55 -4.35 -10.45
N ALA A 70 -0.26 -4.17 -10.18
CA ALA A 70 0.71 -3.77 -11.20
C ALA A 70 0.87 -4.87 -12.25
N GLU A 71 0.95 -6.14 -11.84
CA GLU A 71 1.00 -7.29 -12.74
C GLU A 71 -0.27 -7.38 -13.60
N GLU A 72 -1.46 -7.29 -12.98
CA GLU A 72 -2.74 -7.29 -13.68
C GLU A 72 -2.80 -6.21 -14.78
N LEU A 73 -2.30 -5.00 -14.46
CA LEU A 73 -2.28 -3.86 -15.37
C LEU A 73 -1.06 -3.83 -16.31
N LYS A 74 -0.18 -4.85 -16.25
CA LYS A 74 1.05 -4.98 -17.06
C LYS A 74 2.02 -3.81 -16.88
N TYR A 75 2.19 -3.38 -15.63
CA TYR A 75 3.20 -2.42 -15.21
C TYR A 75 4.37 -3.13 -14.55
N GLU A 76 5.57 -2.65 -14.84
CA GLU A 76 6.78 -3.05 -14.14
C GLU A 76 7.05 -2.03 -13.03
N VAL A 77 7.03 -2.49 -11.77
CA VAL A 77 7.33 -1.64 -10.61
C VAL A 77 8.84 -1.48 -10.51
N SER A 78 9.33 -0.27 -10.76
CA SER A 78 10.77 0.05 -10.73
C SER A 78 11.23 0.57 -9.36
N ARG A 79 10.30 1.00 -8.51
CA ARG A 79 10.60 1.56 -7.19
C ARG A 79 9.45 1.35 -6.21
N VAL A 80 9.81 1.10 -4.95
CA VAL A 80 8.90 1.12 -3.80
C VAL A 80 9.45 2.15 -2.81
N ARG A 81 8.68 3.21 -2.55
CA ARG A 81 8.99 4.22 -1.52
C ARG A 81 8.34 3.83 -0.20
N GLY A 82 9.01 4.15 0.91
CA GLY A 82 8.54 3.78 2.24
C GLY A 82 8.64 2.28 2.53
N ARG A 83 9.47 1.52 1.79
CA ARG A 83 9.64 0.07 1.97
C ARG A 83 10.00 -0.34 3.40
N SER A 84 10.69 0.51 4.14
CA SER A 84 10.99 0.28 5.56
C SER A 84 9.76 0.12 6.45
N LEU A 85 8.57 0.57 6.00
CA LEU A 85 7.31 0.37 6.72
C LEU A 85 6.86 -1.09 6.74
N THR A 86 7.44 -1.96 5.89
CA THR A 86 7.14 -3.40 5.87
C THR A 86 8.11 -4.22 6.73
N GLU A 87 9.05 -3.57 7.41
CA GLU A 87 10.10 -4.22 8.20
C GLU A 87 9.83 -4.02 9.69
N SER A 88 10.00 -5.08 10.49
CA SER A 88 9.77 -5.10 11.95
C SER A 88 11.04 -4.81 12.75
#